data_AF-A0A7G9QL06-F1
#
_entry.id   AF-A0A7G9QL06-F1
#
_cell.length_a   1.000
_cell.length_b   1.000
_cell.length_c   1.000
_cell.angle_alpha   90.00
_cell.angle_beta   90.00
_cell.angle_gamma   90.00
#
_symmetry.space_group_name_H-M   'P 1'
#
loop_
_entity.id
_entity.type
_entity.pdbx_description
1 polymer ?
#
loop_
_entity_poly.entity_id
_entity_poly.type
_entity_poly.pdbx_seq_one_letter_code
_entity_poly.pdbx_strand_id
1 'polypeptide(L)'
;MKKIIVLFFAISLFSCKKEEVYGPLKLKDGQEVELLVDHRYGSDQDLLIKLPEKELAGASLVGFDQREIGYTYRVKARFHNDDNPPQDASSYSFIFTKIVSKEQYKGTESFDIQLITSYIPGGPVIRLSKTGNDYYFVPDKLQLTYANSTVQSQLEEIYQNVLEVRANWQKGQLPKWKAIKATVTHDPQKFGKAYLVQQIQFTP
;
A
#
# COMPACT_ATOMS: atom_id res chain seq x y z
N MET A 1 56.03 -30.56 13.54
CA MET A 1 54.66 -30.60 14.12
C MET A 1 54.20 -29.27 14.71
N LYS A 2 55.00 -28.55 15.54
CA LYS A 2 54.59 -27.25 16.12
C LYS A 2 54.24 -26.13 15.13
N LYS A 3 54.88 -26.08 13.94
CA LYS A 3 54.63 -25.02 12.94
C LYS A 3 53.33 -25.20 12.13
N ILE A 4 52.75 -26.41 12.11
CA ILE A 4 51.48 -26.70 11.40
C ILE A 4 50.27 -26.28 12.25
N ILE A 5 50.38 -26.43 13.59
CA ILE A 5 49.31 -26.04 14.54
C ILE A 5 49.05 -24.53 14.51
N VAL A 6 50.11 -23.72 14.35
CA VAL A 6 50.00 -22.25 14.26
C VAL A 6 49.27 -21.82 12.96
N LEU A 7 49.46 -22.57 11.87
CA LEU A 7 48.80 -22.28 10.60
C LEU A 7 47.28 -22.58 10.65
N PHE A 8 46.87 -23.64 11.34
CA PHE A 8 45.44 -23.95 11.54
C PHE A 8 44.74 -22.96 12.48
N PHE A 9 45.42 -22.44 13.49
CA PHE A 9 44.86 -21.42 14.39
C PHE A 9 44.70 -20.04 13.73
N ALA A 10 45.56 -19.71 12.76
CA ALA A 10 45.45 -18.47 12.00
C ALA A 10 44.28 -18.48 11.00
N ILE A 11 43.90 -19.64 10.46
CA ILE A 11 42.80 -19.78 9.49
C ILE A 11 41.43 -19.72 10.19
N SER A 12 41.32 -20.14 11.46
CA SER A 12 40.06 -20.07 12.23
C SER A 12 39.64 -18.65 12.63
N LEU A 13 40.54 -17.67 12.54
CA LEU A 13 40.22 -16.25 12.83
C LEU A 13 39.68 -15.48 11.62
N PHE A 14 39.73 -16.08 10.42
CA PHE A 14 39.04 -15.57 9.22
C PHE A 14 37.60 -16.12 9.13
N SER A 15 36.93 -16.28 10.27
CA SER A 15 35.49 -16.51 10.28
C SER A 15 34.81 -15.25 9.76
N CYS A 16 34.51 -15.22 8.45
CA CYS A 16 33.63 -14.23 7.85
C CYS A 16 32.38 -14.13 8.73
N LYS A 17 32.17 -12.98 9.38
CA LYS A 17 30.92 -12.73 10.10
C LYS A 17 29.80 -12.94 9.09
N LYS A 18 28.91 -13.89 9.38
CA LYS A 18 27.71 -14.10 8.55
C LYS A 18 26.93 -12.81 8.60
N GLU A 19 26.78 -12.15 7.45
CA GLU A 19 25.98 -10.94 7.35
C GLU A 19 24.55 -11.24 7.81
N GLU A 20 24.02 -10.34 8.62
CA GLU A 20 22.69 -10.46 9.17
C GLU A 20 21.64 -10.31 8.06
N VAL A 21 20.55 -11.06 8.19
CA VAL A 21 19.45 -11.07 7.23
C VAL A 21 18.13 -10.95 7.98
N TYR A 22 17.19 -10.21 7.40
CA TYR A 22 15.97 -9.79 8.07
C TYR A 22 14.73 -10.14 7.25
N GLY A 23 13.60 -10.21 7.95
CA GLY A 23 12.27 -10.43 7.38
C GLY A 23 12.08 -11.82 6.73
N PRO A 24 10.88 -12.08 6.18
CA PRO A 24 10.55 -13.36 5.56
C PRO A 24 11.42 -13.67 4.33
N LEU A 25 11.92 -12.62 3.66
CA LEU A 25 12.71 -12.72 2.44
C LEU A 25 14.22 -12.90 2.70
N LYS A 26 14.66 -12.89 3.97
CA LYS A 26 16.07 -13.03 4.38
C LYS A 26 16.99 -12.06 3.63
N LEU A 27 16.62 -10.78 3.61
CA LEU A 27 17.37 -9.72 2.93
C LEU A 27 18.36 -9.06 3.88
N LYS A 28 19.48 -8.60 3.35
CA LYS A 28 20.44 -7.79 4.10
C LYS A 28 19.99 -6.33 4.10
N ASP A 29 20.32 -5.61 5.17
CA ASP A 29 20.17 -4.16 5.15
C ASP A 29 20.98 -3.54 3.99
N GLY A 30 20.38 -2.58 3.30
CA GLY A 30 20.97 -1.95 2.12
C GLY A 30 20.89 -2.77 0.82
N GLN A 31 20.35 -4.00 0.86
CA GLN A 31 20.26 -4.84 -0.35
C GLN A 31 19.28 -4.24 -1.36
N GLU A 32 19.73 -4.10 -2.61
CA GLU A 32 18.85 -3.68 -3.71
C GLU A 32 17.99 -4.84 -4.21
N VAL A 33 16.71 -4.57 -4.46
CA VAL A 33 15.75 -5.51 -5.02
C VAL A 33 14.91 -4.84 -6.11
N GLU A 34 14.29 -5.65 -6.95
CA GLU A 34 13.22 -5.20 -7.85
C GLU A 34 11.86 -5.58 -7.27
N LEU A 35 10.93 -4.63 -7.34
CA LEU A 35 9.56 -4.79 -6.86
C LEU A 35 8.58 -4.50 -7.98
N LEU A 36 7.49 -5.26 -8.03
CA LEU A 36 6.32 -5.00 -8.85
C LEU A 36 5.25 -4.33 -7.97
N VAL A 37 4.83 -3.14 -8.38
CA VAL A 37 3.74 -2.38 -7.76
C VAL A 37 2.50 -2.54 -8.63
N ASP A 38 1.41 -3.01 -8.02
CA ASP A 38 0.15 -3.30 -8.69
C ASP A 38 -0.57 -2.03 -9.21
N HIS A 39 -1.53 -2.19 -10.12
CA HIS A 39 -2.31 -1.07 -10.66
C HIS A 39 -3.51 -0.67 -9.78
N ARG A 40 -3.95 -1.54 -8.86
CA ARG A 40 -5.13 -1.40 -8.00
C ARG A 40 -4.82 -0.61 -6.73
N TYR A 41 -4.23 0.58 -6.86
CA TYR A 41 -3.85 1.41 -5.71
C TYR A 41 -4.96 1.53 -4.66
N GLY A 42 -4.65 1.12 -3.43
CA GLY A 42 -5.57 1.19 -2.29
C GLY A 42 -6.61 0.07 -2.18
N SER A 43 -6.59 -0.91 -3.07
CA SER A 43 -7.34 -2.17 -2.96
C SER A 43 -6.66 -3.12 -1.95
N ASP A 44 -7.40 -4.11 -1.45
CA ASP A 44 -6.84 -5.26 -0.73
C ASP A 44 -5.94 -6.13 -1.62
N GLN A 45 -6.08 -6.00 -2.94
CA GLN A 45 -5.24 -6.62 -3.95
C GLN A 45 -4.09 -5.73 -4.43
N ASP A 46 -3.85 -4.59 -3.78
CA ASP A 46 -2.68 -3.73 -4.00
C ASP A 46 -1.41 -4.35 -3.40
N LEU A 47 -0.97 -5.46 -4.00
CA LEU A 47 0.12 -6.26 -3.48
C LEU A 47 1.47 -5.79 -4.03
N LEU A 48 2.45 -5.64 -3.14
CA LEU A 48 3.84 -5.42 -3.50
C LEU A 48 4.54 -6.77 -3.65
N ILE A 49 5.04 -7.06 -4.85
CA ILE A 49 5.66 -8.34 -5.17
C ILE A 49 7.16 -8.16 -5.37
N LYS A 50 7.98 -8.99 -4.73
CA LYS A 50 9.42 -9.03 -4.99
C LYS A 50 9.72 -9.87 -6.23
N LEU A 51 10.61 -9.35 -7.07
CA LEU A 51 11.08 -9.98 -8.29
C LEU A 51 12.53 -10.49 -8.11
N PRO A 52 12.93 -11.53 -8.87
CA PRO A 52 12.16 -12.28 -9.87
C PRO A 52 11.28 -13.41 -9.30
N GLU A 53 11.37 -13.73 -8.01
CA GLU A 53 10.75 -14.91 -7.40
C GLU A 53 9.22 -14.84 -7.32
N LYS A 54 8.64 -13.65 -7.51
CA LYS A 54 7.19 -13.37 -7.47
C LYS A 54 6.55 -13.73 -6.12
N GLU A 55 7.26 -13.44 -5.04
CA GLU A 55 6.80 -13.59 -3.67
C GLU A 55 6.27 -12.26 -3.12
N LEU A 56 5.36 -12.31 -2.15
CA LEU A 56 4.91 -11.11 -1.44
C LEU A 56 6.12 -10.45 -0.76
N ALA A 57 6.28 -9.14 -0.95
CA ALA A 57 7.42 -8.41 -0.41
C ALA A 57 7.40 -8.32 1.12
N GLY A 58 6.23 -8.49 1.76
CA GLY A 58 6.08 -8.55 3.21
C GLY A 58 6.39 -7.25 3.95
N ALA A 59 6.72 -6.16 3.24
CA ALA A 59 7.04 -4.84 3.79
C ALA A 59 6.50 -3.74 2.87
N SER A 60 6.37 -2.53 3.39
CA SER A 60 5.90 -1.37 2.60
C SER A 60 6.99 -0.80 1.69
N LEU A 61 6.58 -0.19 0.58
CA LEU A 61 7.42 0.65 -0.26
C LEU A 61 7.25 2.12 0.15
N VAL A 62 8.34 2.75 0.59
CA VAL A 62 8.38 4.13 1.09
C VAL A 62 9.03 5.05 0.05
N GLY A 63 8.53 6.28 -0.06
CA GLY A 63 9.09 7.31 -0.95
C GLY A 63 8.69 7.19 -2.42
N PHE A 64 7.65 6.41 -2.74
CA PHE A 64 7.14 6.26 -4.10
C PHE A 64 5.90 7.14 -4.38
N ASP A 65 6.08 8.46 -4.27
CA ASP A 65 4.96 9.42 -4.33
C ASP A 65 4.41 9.61 -5.75
N GLN A 66 5.25 9.35 -6.77
CA GLN A 66 4.95 9.47 -8.20
C GLN A 66 4.04 8.35 -8.75
N ARG A 67 3.47 7.49 -7.90
CA ARG A 67 2.54 6.45 -8.31
C ARG A 67 1.27 7.04 -8.93
N GLU A 68 1.06 6.78 -10.21
CA GLU A 68 -0.22 7.01 -10.91
C GLU A 68 -1.10 5.75 -10.88
N ILE A 69 -2.41 5.98 -10.86
CA ILE A 69 -3.43 4.94 -10.77
C ILE A 69 -3.56 4.19 -12.09
N GLY A 70 -3.84 2.90 -12.07
CA GLY A 70 -3.99 2.13 -13.32
C GLY A 70 -2.69 1.82 -14.04
N TYR A 71 -1.54 2.05 -13.39
CA TYR A 71 -0.24 1.63 -13.91
C TYR A 71 0.39 0.58 -13.01
N THR A 72 0.97 -0.43 -13.64
CA THR A 72 1.87 -1.37 -12.98
C THR A 72 3.28 -0.83 -13.11
N TYR A 73 4.06 -0.88 -12.03
CA TYR A 73 5.44 -0.43 -12.04
C TYR A 73 6.38 -1.56 -11.67
N ARG A 74 7.48 -1.66 -12.39
CA ARG A 74 8.69 -2.31 -11.86
C ARG A 74 9.58 -1.21 -11.30
N VAL A 75 9.96 -1.31 -10.04
CA VAL A 75 10.82 -0.33 -9.37
C VAL A 75 12.03 -1.02 -8.76
N LYS A 76 13.14 -0.27 -8.64
CA LYS A 76 14.24 -0.64 -7.74
C LYS A 76 14.01 0.00 -6.39
N ALA A 77 14.26 -0.77 -5.35
CA ALA A 77 14.23 -0.29 -3.97
C ALA A 77 15.39 -0.88 -3.18
N ARG A 78 15.79 -0.18 -2.12
CA ARG A 78 16.76 -0.65 -1.13
C ARG A 78 16.02 -1.16 0.09
N PHE A 79 16.28 -2.39 0.50
CA PHE A 79 15.77 -2.92 1.76
C PHE A 79 16.42 -2.17 2.93
N HIS A 80 15.60 -1.74 3.88
CA HIS A 80 16.04 -1.06 5.08
C HIS A 80 15.51 -1.79 6.32
N ASN A 81 16.41 -2.13 7.25
CA ASN A 81 16.09 -2.55 8.60
C ASN A 81 16.30 -1.38 9.57
N ASP A 82 15.27 -1.08 10.36
CA ASP A 82 15.35 -0.19 11.51
C ASP A 82 15.59 -1.03 12.77
N ASP A 83 16.71 -0.80 13.43
CA ASP A 83 17.10 -1.51 14.66
C ASP A 83 16.23 -1.10 15.86
N ASN A 84 15.57 0.07 15.81
CA ASN A 84 14.73 0.59 16.88
C ASN A 84 13.39 1.12 16.35
N PRO A 85 12.56 0.25 15.74
CA PRO A 85 11.31 0.69 15.16
C PRO A 85 10.32 1.11 16.25
N PRO A 86 9.36 2.00 15.94
CA PRO A 86 8.20 2.21 16.79
C PRO A 86 7.50 0.89 17.11
N GLN A 87 6.94 0.74 18.32
CA GLN A 87 6.34 -0.51 18.81
C GLN A 87 5.25 -1.08 17.86
N ASP A 88 4.52 -0.20 17.17
CA ASP A 88 3.44 -0.58 16.26
C ASP A 88 3.84 -0.52 14.77
N ALA A 89 5.14 -0.43 14.47
CA ALA A 89 5.67 -0.36 13.11
C ALA A 89 6.50 -1.60 12.75
N SER A 90 6.52 -1.94 11.46
CA SER A 90 7.46 -2.95 10.95
C SER A 90 8.90 -2.48 11.16
N SER A 91 9.78 -3.39 11.58
CA SER A 91 11.23 -3.12 11.66
C SER A 91 11.91 -3.03 10.30
N TYR A 92 11.18 -3.27 9.21
CA TYR A 92 11.73 -3.24 7.86
C TYR A 92 10.79 -2.63 6.83
N SER A 93 11.39 -1.97 5.84
CA SER A 93 10.71 -1.33 4.70
C SER A 93 11.59 -1.35 3.45
N PHE A 94 10.98 -1.06 2.29
CA PHE A 94 11.69 -0.85 1.04
C PHE A 94 11.73 0.64 0.71
N ILE A 95 12.93 1.20 0.58
CA ILE A 95 13.12 2.60 0.20
C ILE A 95 13.20 2.69 -1.32
N PHE A 96 12.24 3.39 -1.93
CA PHE A 96 12.20 3.60 -3.37
C PHE A 96 13.47 4.28 -3.88
N THR A 97 14.05 3.74 -4.96
CA THR A 97 15.24 4.31 -5.61
C THR A 97 14.92 4.85 -7.00
N LYS A 98 14.30 4.03 -7.87
CA LYS A 98 13.96 4.43 -9.24
C LYS A 98 12.89 3.55 -9.88
N ILE A 99 12.19 4.08 -10.86
CA ILE A 99 11.36 3.30 -11.78
C ILE A 99 12.26 2.57 -12.78
N VAL A 100 12.02 1.27 -12.98
CA VAL A 100 12.61 0.46 -14.05
C VAL A 100 11.68 0.43 -15.25
N SER A 101 10.39 0.17 -15.03
CA SER A 101 9.35 0.26 -16.05
C SER A 101 8.03 0.73 -15.47
N LYS A 102 7.22 1.35 -16.32
CA LYS A 102 5.86 1.80 -16.05
C LYS A 102 5.01 1.31 -17.20
N GLU A 103 4.00 0.51 -16.92
CA GLU A 103 3.13 -0.09 -17.91
C GLU A 103 1.68 0.26 -17.60
N GLN A 104 0.98 0.80 -18.61
CA GLN A 104 -0.44 1.11 -18.47
C GLN A 104 -1.23 -0.20 -18.40
N TYR A 105 -2.05 -0.35 -17.37
CA TYR A 105 -2.97 -1.47 -17.28
C TYR A 105 -4.01 -1.41 -18.42
N LYS A 106 -4.21 -2.55 -19.10
CA LYS A 106 -5.10 -2.64 -20.28
C LYS A 106 -6.36 -3.48 -20.05
N GLY A 107 -6.46 -4.15 -18.91
CA GLY A 107 -7.66 -4.92 -18.58
C GLY A 107 -8.84 -4.04 -18.16
N THR A 108 -10.00 -4.66 -18.08
CA THR A 108 -11.29 -4.02 -17.78
C THR A 108 -11.99 -4.65 -16.59
N GLU A 109 -11.32 -5.59 -15.90
CA GLU A 109 -11.90 -6.25 -14.74
C GLU A 109 -12.11 -5.27 -13.59
N SER A 110 -13.17 -5.52 -12.84
CA SER A 110 -13.45 -4.78 -11.63
C SER A 110 -12.71 -5.38 -10.45
N PHE A 111 -12.41 -4.55 -9.47
CA PHE A 111 -11.82 -4.94 -8.19
C PHE A 111 -12.48 -4.14 -7.06
N ASP A 112 -12.26 -4.59 -5.83
CA ASP A 112 -12.87 -3.97 -4.66
C ASP A 112 -11.87 -3.04 -3.94
N ILE A 113 -12.39 -1.92 -3.44
CA ILE A 113 -11.70 -1.05 -2.47
C ILE A 113 -12.54 -0.91 -1.20
N GLN A 114 -11.88 -0.81 -0.06
CA GLN A 114 -12.54 -0.58 1.23
C GLN A 114 -12.49 0.91 1.57
N LEU A 115 -13.66 1.52 1.78
CA LEU A 115 -13.74 2.93 2.15
C LEU A 115 -13.61 3.14 3.66
N ILE A 116 -13.76 2.11 4.50
CA ILE A 116 -13.44 2.18 5.93
C ILE A 116 -12.23 1.31 6.20
N THR A 117 -11.13 1.90 6.68
CA THR A 117 -9.81 1.23 6.68
C THR A 117 -9.16 1.00 8.06
N SER A 118 -9.73 1.51 9.14
CA SER A 118 -9.26 1.26 10.49
C SER A 118 -10.39 1.49 11.48
N TYR A 119 -10.35 0.83 12.64
CA TYR A 119 -11.25 1.06 13.77
C TYR A 119 -10.49 1.43 15.06
N ILE A 120 -9.20 1.06 15.20
CA ILE A 120 -8.39 1.14 16.42
C ILE A 120 -6.90 1.29 16.03
N PRO A 121 -6.04 2.05 16.74
CA PRO A 121 -6.29 2.90 17.91
C PRO A 121 -6.73 4.34 17.59
N GLY A 122 -6.71 4.74 16.31
CA GLY A 122 -7.07 6.11 15.86
C GLY A 122 -8.56 6.35 15.59
N GLY A 123 -9.42 5.38 15.91
CA GLY A 123 -10.84 5.43 15.57
C GLY A 123 -11.12 5.13 14.09
N PRO A 124 -12.41 5.10 13.74
CA PRO A 124 -12.86 4.74 12.40
C PRO A 124 -12.49 5.78 11.33
N VAL A 125 -11.63 5.41 10.38
CA VAL A 125 -11.24 6.27 9.25
C VAL A 125 -12.01 5.88 8.00
N ILE A 126 -12.93 6.76 7.58
CA ILE A 126 -13.60 6.67 6.29
C ILE A 126 -12.76 7.44 5.25
N ARG A 127 -12.18 6.72 4.30
CA ARG A 127 -11.41 7.23 3.15
C ARG A 127 -12.34 7.75 2.05
N LEU A 128 -13.02 8.84 2.38
CA LEU A 128 -13.77 9.64 1.43
C LEU A 128 -13.61 11.11 1.79
N SER A 129 -13.37 11.91 0.77
CA SER A 129 -13.36 13.37 0.85
C SER A 129 -14.04 13.94 -0.39
N LYS A 130 -14.42 15.21 -0.32
CA LYS A 130 -15.10 15.90 -1.41
C LYS A 130 -14.51 17.30 -1.57
N THR A 131 -14.18 17.66 -2.80
CA THR A 131 -13.74 19.01 -3.17
C THR A 131 -14.64 19.51 -4.29
N GLY A 132 -15.45 20.53 -4.01
CA GLY A 132 -16.52 20.94 -4.93
C GLY A 132 -17.52 19.80 -5.14
N ASN A 133 -17.62 19.31 -6.37
CA ASN A 133 -18.49 18.19 -6.76
C ASN A 133 -17.77 16.85 -6.91
N ASP A 134 -16.44 16.84 -6.76
CA ASP A 134 -15.63 15.64 -6.98
C ASP A 134 -15.37 14.90 -5.67
N TYR A 135 -15.55 13.58 -5.69
CA TYR A 135 -15.24 12.68 -4.57
C TYR A 135 -13.84 12.10 -4.71
N TYR A 136 -13.13 11.95 -3.60
CA TYR A 136 -11.76 11.46 -3.58
C TYR A 136 -11.56 10.38 -2.52
N PHE A 137 -10.92 9.28 -2.91
CA PHE A 137 -10.44 8.23 -2.01
C PHE A 137 -9.08 8.61 -1.40
N VAL A 138 -8.19 9.17 -2.21
CA VAL A 138 -6.97 9.86 -1.77
C VAL A 138 -7.08 11.30 -2.23
N PRO A 139 -7.13 12.28 -1.30
CA PRO A 139 -7.27 13.69 -1.63
C PRO A 139 -6.30 14.10 -2.75
N ASP A 140 -6.84 14.79 -3.77
CA ASP A 140 -6.11 15.33 -4.93
C ASP A 140 -5.31 14.32 -5.79
N LYS A 141 -5.38 13.01 -5.47
CA LYS A 141 -4.63 11.95 -6.15
C LYS A 141 -5.53 10.89 -6.78
N LEU A 142 -6.58 10.45 -6.08
CA LEU A 142 -7.49 9.40 -6.53
C LEU A 142 -8.94 9.86 -6.44
N GLN A 143 -9.52 10.22 -7.59
CA GLN A 143 -10.92 10.55 -7.71
C GLN A 143 -11.79 9.29 -7.77
N LEU A 144 -12.99 9.35 -7.19
CA LEU A 144 -14.07 8.38 -7.38
C LEU A 144 -15.15 9.01 -8.27
N THR A 145 -15.28 8.51 -9.49
CA THR A 145 -16.42 8.81 -10.36
C THR A 145 -17.50 7.74 -10.16
N TYR A 146 -18.70 7.97 -10.70
CA TYR A 146 -19.86 7.13 -10.45
C TYR A 146 -20.50 6.68 -11.76
N ALA A 147 -20.85 5.40 -11.84
CA ALA A 147 -21.45 4.82 -13.05
C ALA A 147 -22.90 5.28 -13.28
N ASN A 148 -23.61 5.69 -12.22
CA ASN A 148 -25.00 6.13 -12.27
C ASN A 148 -25.38 7.00 -11.06
N SER A 149 -26.58 7.58 -11.09
CA SER A 149 -27.11 8.45 -10.03
C SER A 149 -27.30 7.74 -8.69
N THR A 150 -27.56 6.43 -8.67
CA THR A 150 -27.67 5.66 -7.43
C THR A 150 -26.33 5.63 -6.70
N VAL A 151 -25.25 5.32 -7.40
CA VAL A 151 -23.89 5.34 -6.84
C VAL A 151 -23.52 6.75 -6.38
N GLN A 152 -23.87 7.78 -7.14
CA GLN A 152 -23.63 9.17 -6.76
C GLN A 152 -24.31 9.52 -5.42
N SER A 153 -25.59 9.18 -5.26
CA SER A 153 -26.33 9.42 -4.02
C SER A 153 -25.74 8.65 -2.84
N GLN A 154 -25.27 7.42 -3.06
CA GLN A 154 -24.59 6.62 -2.02
C GLN A 154 -23.25 7.25 -1.61
N LEU A 155 -22.45 7.75 -2.57
CA LEU A 155 -21.22 8.48 -2.26
C LEU A 155 -21.50 9.75 -1.45
N GLU A 156 -22.57 10.48 -1.77
CA GLU A 156 -22.99 11.65 -1.01
C GLU A 156 -23.41 11.27 0.42
N GLU A 157 -24.19 10.20 0.60
CA GLU A 157 -24.60 9.71 1.91
C GLU A 157 -23.39 9.34 2.79
N ILE A 158 -22.40 8.64 2.19
CA ILE A 158 -21.15 8.32 2.88
C ILE A 158 -20.42 9.59 3.27
N TYR A 159 -20.34 10.58 2.38
CA TYR A 159 -19.69 11.85 2.66
C TYR A 159 -20.36 12.62 3.80
N GLN A 160 -21.69 12.62 3.88
CA GLN A 160 -22.41 13.23 5.00
C GLN A 160 -22.10 12.52 6.33
N ASN A 161 -22.01 11.18 6.34
CA ASN A 161 -21.59 10.45 7.52
C ASN A 161 -20.12 10.72 7.90
N VAL A 162 -19.24 10.91 6.91
CA VAL A 162 -17.85 11.35 7.15
C VAL A 162 -17.83 12.69 7.88
N LEU A 163 -18.65 13.66 7.47
CA LEU A 163 -18.75 14.96 8.13
C LEU A 163 -19.27 14.83 9.57
N GLU A 164 -20.29 14.01 9.79
CA GLU A 164 -20.84 13.75 11.13
C GLU A 164 -19.82 13.12 12.08
N VAL A 165 -19.11 12.09 11.61
CA VAL A 165 -18.04 11.41 12.36
C VAL A 165 -16.91 12.39 12.68
N ARG A 166 -16.45 13.18 11.70
CA ARG A 166 -15.40 14.18 11.89
C ARG A 166 -15.83 15.36 12.77
N ALA A 167 -17.11 15.71 12.82
CA ALA A 167 -17.59 16.76 13.72
C ALA A 167 -17.67 16.28 15.17
N ASN A 168 -17.85 14.98 15.40
CA ASN A 168 -18.11 14.40 16.72
C ASN A 168 -17.07 13.36 17.16
N TRP A 169 -15.89 13.32 16.53
CA TRP A 169 -14.86 12.32 16.82
C TRP A 169 -14.42 12.32 18.29
N GLN A 170 -14.34 13.50 18.91
CA GLN A 170 -14.00 13.66 20.34
C GLN A 170 -15.03 13.04 21.28
N LYS A 171 -16.26 12.87 20.81
CA LYS A 171 -17.36 12.22 21.55
C LYS A 171 -17.45 10.72 21.25
N GLY A 172 -16.50 10.16 20.50
CA GLY A 172 -16.49 8.75 20.13
C GLY A 172 -17.53 8.38 19.07
N GLN A 173 -17.97 9.33 18.23
CA GLN A 173 -18.90 9.04 17.14
C GLN A 173 -18.33 7.97 16.20
N LEU A 174 -19.10 6.91 15.99
CA LEU A 174 -18.77 5.84 15.05
C LEU A 174 -19.48 6.06 13.69
N PRO A 175 -18.90 5.54 12.60
CA PRO A 175 -19.56 5.47 11.31
C PRO A 175 -20.88 4.72 11.41
N LYS A 176 -21.77 5.06 10.49
CA LYS A 176 -23.05 4.37 10.32
C LYS A 176 -22.87 2.89 9.96
N TRP A 177 -21.76 2.51 9.33
CA TRP A 177 -21.50 1.15 8.82
C TRP A 177 -20.18 0.58 9.33
N LYS A 178 -20.15 -0.75 9.53
CA LYS A 178 -18.94 -1.52 9.90
C LYS A 178 -18.02 -1.86 8.73
N ALA A 179 -18.50 -1.72 7.50
CA ALA A 179 -17.66 -1.75 6.32
C ALA A 179 -18.41 -1.11 5.16
N ILE A 180 -17.65 -0.51 4.25
CA ILE A 180 -18.16 -0.01 2.99
C ILE A 180 -17.20 -0.49 1.91
N LYS A 181 -17.70 -1.37 1.06
CA LYS A 181 -16.95 -1.94 -0.06
C LYS A 181 -17.45 -1.34 -1.36
N ALA A 182 -16.56 -0.73 -2.12
CA ALA A 182 -16.86 -0.20 -3.45
C ALA A 182 -16.21 -1.10 -4.50
N THR A 183 -17.02 -1.62 -5.42
CA THR A 183 -16.52 -2.32 -6.61
C THR A 183 -16.27 -1.28 -7.70
N VAL A 184 -15.05 -1.25 -8.21
CA VAL A 184 -14.56 -0.21 -9.11
C VAL A 184 -13.88 -0.78 -10.34
N THR A 185 -13.81 0.03 -11.39
CA THR A 185 -12.89 -0.14 -12.52
C THR A 185 -12.01 1.10 -12.66
N HIS A 186 -10.93 1.02 -13.44
CA HIS A 186 -10.26 2.26 -13.87
C HIS A 186 -11.22 3.06 -14.74
N ASP A 187 -11.36 4.35 -14.47
CA ASP A 187 -12.23 5.21 -15.27
C ASP A 187 -11.61 5.42 -16.66
N PRO A 188 -12.25 4.98 -17.76
CA PRO A 188 -11.70 5.16 -19.11
C PRO A 188 -11.58 6.63 -19.53
N GLN A 189 -12.45 7.51 -19.02
CA GLN A 189 -12.46 8.94 -19.35
C GLN A 189 -11.45 9.74 -18.52
N LYS A 190 -11.05 9.20 -17.37
CA LYS A 190 -10.10 9.82 -16.42
C LYS A 190 -8.99 8.87 -16.00
N PHE A 191 -8.50 8.08 -16.96
CA PHE A 191 -7.47 7.07 -16.71
C PHE A 191 -6.22 7.71 -16.08
N GLY A 192 -5.59 7.03 -15.12
CA GLY A 192 -4.45 7.58 -14.38
C GLY A 192 -4.84 8.35 -13.12
N LYS A 193 -6.11 8.76 -13.00
CA LYS A 193 -6.57 9.71 -11.97
C LYS A 193 -7.82 9.27 -11.21
N ALA A 194 -8.67 8.46 -11.82
CA ALA A 194 -9.96 8.10 -11.21
C ALA A 194 -10.30 6.61 -11.32
N TYR A 195 -11.06 6.16 -10.34
CA TYR A 195 -11.83 4.93 -10.38
C TYR A 195 -13.30 5.23 -10.66
N LEU A 196 -13.89 4.45 -11.55
CA LEU A 196 -15.33 4.45 -11.81
C LEU A 196 -15.99 3.45 -10.86
N VAL A 197 -16.74 3.98 -9.89
CA VAL A 197 -17.50 3.18 -8.92
C VAL A 197 -18.72 2.59 -9.60
N GLN A 198 -18.75 1.26 -9.67
CA GLN A 198 -19.83 0.49 -10.28
C GLN A 198 -20.93 0.18 -9.26
N GLN A 199 -20.54 -0.18 -8.04
CA GLN A 199 -21.44 -0.60 -6.97
C GLN A 199 -20.84 -0.29 -5.60
N ILE A 200 -21.71 -0.01 -4.62
CA ILE A 200 -21.34 0.12 -3.21
C ILE A 200 -22.14 -0.88 -2.39
N GLN A 201 -21.45 -1.60 -1.51
CA GLN A 201 -22.01 -2.56 -0.57
C GLN A 201 -21.74 -2.07 0.86
N PHE A 202 -22.79 -2.08 1.68
CA PHE A 202 -22.75 -1.64 3.06
C PHE A 202 -22.88 -2.83 4.01
N THR A 203 -22.03 -2.88 5.02
CA THR A 203 -22.13 -3.86 6.11
C THR A 203 -22.61 -3.14 7.38
N PRO A 204 -23.78 -3.51 7.95
CA PRO A 204 -24.30 -2.95 9.19
C PRO A 204 -23.45 -3.24 10.44
#